data_AF-A0A2K2V7N0-F1
#
_entry.id   AF-A0A2K2V7N0-F1
#
_cell.length_a   1.000
_cell.length_b   1.000
_cell.length_c   1.000
_cell.angle_alpha   90.00
_cell.angle_beta   90.00
_cell.angle_gamma   90.00
#
_symmetry.space_group_name_H-M   'P 1'
#
loop_
_entity.id
_entity.type
_entity.pdbx_description
1 polymer ?
#
loop_
_entity_poly.entity_id
_entity_poly.type
_entity_poly.pdbx_seq_one_letter_code
_entity_poly.pdbx_strand_id
1 'polypeptide(L)'
;MTVFVLEILLLDISNLLSHENVVKDRVASLSSRILRDGFIKKAIAVDKSSFVVLDGHHRVEAARKIGLRRIPAIVLDYSSERVIVTPYNIRKEDVIRAALEGKRFPPKTTRHMISLEGHLFHISRIEPDVRLDIKALR
;
A
#
# COMPACT_ATOMS: atom_id res chain seq x y z
N MET A 1 5.41 3.19 27.65
CA MET A 1 4.50 3.20 26.49
C MET A 1 5.20 3.88 25.33
N THR A 2 5.46 3.14 24.25
CA THR A 2 5.98 3.76 23.01
C THR A 2 4.77 4.27 22.23
N VAL A 3 4.69 5.58 22.01
CA VAL A 3 3.66 6.18 21.15
C VAL A 3 4.06 5.94 19.69
N PHE A 4 3.21 5.26 18.93
CA PHE A 4 3.35 5.13 17.48
C PHE A 4 2.61 6.29 16.81
N VAL A 5 3.35 7.18 16.13
CA VAL A 5 2.76 8.22 15.29
C VAL A 5 2.72 7.67 13.87
N LEU A 6 1.52 7.57 13.30
CA LEU A 6 1.33 7.23 11.89
C LEU A 6 1.15 8.54 11.11
N GLU A 7 2.10 8.80 10.22
CA GLU A 7 2.02 9.93 9.30
C GLU A 7 1.23 9.52 8.06
N ILE A 8 0.21 10.32 7.72
CA ILE A 8 -0.58 10.15 6.50
C ILE A 8 -0.15 11.23 5.53
N LEU A 9 0.37 10.83 4.37
CA LEU A 9 0.80 11.74 3.31
C LEU A 9 0.00 11.51 2.04
N LEU A 10 -0.16 12.58 1.25
CA LEU A 10 -0.57 12.46 -0.14
C LEU A 10 0.67 12.20 -0.99
N LEU A 11 0.78 11.00 -1.54
CA LEU A 11 1.92 10.63 -2.38
C LEU A 11 1.54 10.67 -3.87
N ASP A 12 2.48 11.09 -4.70
CA ASP A 12 2.36 10.99 -6.15
C ASP A 12 2.39 9.51 -6.56
N ILE A 13 1.34 9.07 -7.28
CA ILE A 13 1.18 7.69 -7.73
C ILE A 13 2.30 7.27 -8.69
N SER A 14 2.91 8.20 -9.42
CA SER A 14 4.03 7.91 -10.32
C SER A 14 5.30 7.46 -9.59
N ASN A 15 5.49 7.85 -8.33
CA ASN A 15 6.63 7.46 -7.51
C ASN A 15 6.46 6.10 -6.82
N LEU A 16 5.25 5.55 -6.80
CA LEU A 16 4.94 4.32 -6.08
C LEU A 16 5.36 3.07 -6.87
N LEU A 17 6.11 2.20 -6.20
CA LEU A 17 6.60 0.95 -6.78
C LEU A 17 5.79 -0.25 -6.28
N SER A 18 5.27 -1.04 -7.21
CA SER A 18 4.56 -2.28 -6.88
C SER A 18 5.51 -3.47 -7.01
N HIS A 19 5.63 -4.28 -5.96
CA HIS A 19 6.32 -5.58 -6.00
C HIS A 19 5.41 -6.74 -6.38
N GLU A 20 4.09 -6.54 -6.42
CA GLU A 20 3.10 -7.55 -6.81
C GLU A 20 2.30 -7.12 -8.03
N ASN A 21 1.90 -8.11 -8.83
CA ASN A 21 0.89 -7.94 -9.85
C ASN A 21 -0.51 -7.78 -9.23
N VAL A 22 -1.41 -7.14 -9.97
CA VAL A 22 -2.80 -6.95 -9.57
C VAL A 22 -3.75 -7.86 -10.35
N VAL A 23 -4.87 -8.20 -9.74
CA VAL A 23 -5.98 -8.89 -10.41
C VAL A 23 -6.83 -7.86 -11.15
N LYS A 24 -6.88 -7.95 -12.49
CA LYS A 24 -7.54 -6.97 -13.37
C LYS A 24 -9.00 -6.70 -12.99
N ASP A 25 -9.77 -7.75 -12.69
CA ASP A 25 -11.19 -7.62 -12.31
C ASP A 25 -11.37 -6.88 -10.98
N ARG A 26 -10.44 -7.09 -10.04
CA ARG A 26 -10.44 -6.38 -8.76
C ARG A 26 -10.11 -4.90 -8.96
N VAL A 27 -9.16 -4.59 -9.85
CA VAL A 27 -8.85 -3.20 -10.22
C VAL A 27 -10.07 -2.53 -10.86
N ALA A 28 -10.74 -3.22 -11.80
CA ALA A 28 -11.95 -2.70 -12.45
C ALA A 28 -13.07 -2.44 -11.44
N SER A 29 -13.36 -3.41 -10.56
CA SER A 29 -14.37 -3.28 -9.50
C SER A 29 -14.07 -2.12 -8.55
N LEU A 30 -12.81 -1.97 -8.13
CA LEU A 30 -12.40 -0.85 -7.28
C LEU A 30 -12.47 0.50 -8.00
N SER A 31 -12.09 0.56 -9.27
CA SER A 31 -12.17 1.79 -10.09
C SER A 31 -13.62 2.28 -10.16
N SER A 32 -14.56 1.39 -10.49
CA SER A 32 -15.99 1.72 -10.54
C SER A 32 -16.54 2.13 -9.18
N ARG A 33 -16.10 1.48 -8.10
CA ARG A 33 -16.49 1.84 -6.73
C ARG A 33 -15.99 3.23 -6.36
N ILE A 34 -14.72 3.54 -6.61
CA ILE A 34 -14.15 4.86 -6.30
C ILE A 34 -14.87 5.97 -7.08
N LEU A 35 -15.16 5.75 -8.37
CA LEU A 35 -15.90 6.72 -9.19
C LEU A 35 -17.33 6.94 -8.69
N ARG A 36 -18.03 5.86 -8.32
CA ARG A 36 -19.40 5.94 -7.81
C ARG A 36 -19.45 6.61 -6.43
N ASP A 37 -18.54 6.22 -5.55
CA ASP A 37 -18.53 6.71 -4.17
C ASP A 37 -17.98 8.15 -4.10
N GLY A 38 -17.13 8.56 -5.05
CA GLY A 38 -16.59 9.91 -5.18
C GLY A 38 -15.36 10.19 -4.30
N PHE A 39 -14.85 9.19 -3.58
CA PHE A 39 -13.70 9.35 -2.68
C PHE A 39 -12.84 8.09 -2.60
N ILE A 40 -11.57 8.25 -2.22
CA ILE A 40 -10.71 7.17 -1.75
C ILE A 40 -11.02 6.94 -0.26
N LYS A 41 -11.58 5.77 0.05
CA LYS A 41 -11.99 5.42 1.42
C LYS A 41 -10.80 5.29 2.36
N LYS A 42 -9.81 4.46 2.03
CA LYS A 42 -8.70 4.14 2.93
C LYS A 42 -7.35 4.52 2.33
N ALA A 43 -6.42 4.96 3.18
CA ALA A 43 -5.02 5.11 2.82
C ALA A 43 -4.38 3.74 2.46
N ILE A 44 -3.35 3.75 1.62
CA ILE A 44 -2.46 2.61 1.36
C ILE A 44 -1.30 2.58 2.37
N ALA A 45 -0.47 1.55 2.36
CA ALA A 45 0.77 1.53 3.14
C ALA A 45 2.00 1.47 2.23
N VAL A 46 3.00 2.31 2.51
CA VAL A 46 4.18 2.49 1.67
C VAL A 46 5.45 2.54 2.52
N ASP A 47 6.53 1.95 2.01
CA ASP A 47 7.86 2.11 2.61
C ASP A 47 8.42 3.52 2.37
N LYS A 48 8.87 4.18 3.44
CA LYS A 48 9.41 5.55 3.41
C LYS A 48 10.66 5.71 2.56
N SER A 49 11.48 4.67 2.45
CA SER A 49 12.78 4.74 1.80
C SER A 49 12.69 4.43 0.30
N SER A 50 11.94 3.39 -0.06
CA SER A 50 11.89 2.88 -1.44
C SER A 50 10.60 3.22 -2.19
N PHE A 51 9.60 3.81 -1.53
CA PHE A 51 8.24 4.00 -2.08
C PHE A 51 7.55 2.72 -2.55
N VAL A 52 8.01 1.56 -2.06
CA VAL A 52 7.37 0.27 -2.33
C VAL A 52 6.04 0.20 -1.60
N VAL A 53 4.99 -0.15 -2.34
CA VAL A 53 3.65 -0.37 -1.80
C VAL A 53 3.65 -1.67 -0.98
N LEU A 54 3.47 -1.56 0.32
CA LEU A 54 3.42 -2.70 1.25
C LEU A 54 2.02 -3.32 1.29
N ASP A 55 0.99 -2.48 1.24
CA ASP A 55 -0.40 -2.92 1.08
C ASP A 55 -1.19 -1.92 0.23
N GLY A 56 -2.14 -2.43 -0.56
CA GLY A 56 -3.01 -1.61 -1.39
C GLY A 56 -2.66 -1.50 -2.88
N HIS A 57 -1.90 -2.41 -3.48
CA HIS A 57 -1.57 -2.40 -4.92
C HIS A 57 -2.79 -2.22 -5.83
N HIS A 58 -3.88 -2.92 -5.53
CA HIS A 58 -5.12 -2.79 -6.31
C HIS A 58 -5.77 -1.40 -6.18
N ARG A 59 -5.61 -0.72 -5.04
CA ARG A 59 -6.09 0.66 -4.85
C ARG A 59 -5.23 1.64 -5.65
N VAL A 60 -3.91 1.46 -5.65
CA VAL A 60 -2.97 2.26 -6.45
C VAL A 60 -3.31 2.14 -7.94
N GLU A 61 -3.45 0.91 -8.44
CA GLU A 61 -3.75 0.68 -9.86
C GLU A 61 -5.18 1.13 -10.24
N ALA A 62 -6.16 1.03 -9.33
CA ALA A 62 -7.49 1.59 -9.57
C ALA A 62 -7.47 3.11 -9.63
N ALA A 63 -6.76 3.77 -8.71
CA ALA A 63 -6.58 5.22 -8.70
C ALA A 63 -5.88 5.71 -9.98
N ARG A 64 -4.81 5.01 -10.40
CA ARG A 64 -4.10 5.26 -11.67
C ARG A 64 -5.04 5.13 -12.87
N LYS A 65 -5.84 4.05 -12.92
CA LYS A 65 -6.77 3.78 -14.02
C LYS A 65 -7.84 4.86 -14.22
N ILE A 66 -8.27 5.52 -13.15
CA ILE A 66 -9.29 6.60 -13.21
C ILE A 66 -8.67 8.01 -13.28
N GLY A 67 -7.35 8.10 -13.48
CA GLY A 67 -6.63 9.35 -13.71
C GLY A 67 -6.34 10.16 -12.45
N LEU A 68 -6.30 9.54 -11.26
CA LEU A 68 -5.77 10.23 -10.08
C LEU A 68 -4.26 10.35 -10.18
N ARG A 69 -3.71 11.46 -9.68
CA ARG A 69 -2.27 11.71 -9.60
C ARG A 69 -1.72 11.42 -8.22
N ARG A 70 -2.54 11.58 -7.17
CA ARG A 70 -2.14 11.39 -5.78
C ARG A 70 -3.01 10.36 -5.07
N ILE A 71 -2.45 9.72 -4.05
CA ILE A 71 -3.18 8.77 -3.18
C ILE A 71 -2.74 8.95 -1.72
N PRO A 72 -3.68 8.91 -0.76
CA PRO A 72 -3.32 8.90 0.66
C PRO A 72 -2.57 7.62 1.03
N ALA A 73 -1.46 7.75 1.74
CA ALA A 73 -0.64 6.65 2.21
C ALA A 73 -0.22 6.87 3.66
N ILE A 74 -0.22 5.80 4.46
CA ILE A 74 0.61 5.73 5.66
C ILE A 74 2.03 5.38 5.24
N VAL A 75 3.00 6.11 5.79
CA VAL A 75 4.41 5.94 5.48
C VAL A 75 5.09 5.21 6.64
N LEU A 76 5.71 4.07 6.33
CA LEU A 76 6.28 3.16 7.32
C LEU A 76 7.77 2.98 7.09
N ASP A 77 8.51 2.75 8.17
CA ASP A 77 9.88 2.27 8.06
C ASP A 77 9.86 0.76 7.81
N TYR A 78 9.94 0.34 6.55
CA TYR A 78 9.89 -1.08 6.23
C TYR A 78 11.10 -1.84 6.79
N SER A 79 12.24 -1.18 6.99
CA SER A 79 13.43 -1.82 7.58
C SER A 79 13.24 -2.22 9.03
N SER A 80 12.32 -1.55 9.75
CA SER A 80 12.02 -1.84 11.15
C SER A 80 11.67 -3.31 11.39
N GLU A 81 12.25 -3.91 12.43
CA GLU A 81 11.92 -5.28 12.88
C GLU A 81 10.44 -5.46 13.24
N ARG A 82 9.73 -4.36 13.47
CA ARG A 82 8.29 -4.38 13.74
C ARG A 82 7.46 -4.64 12.49
N VAL A 83 7.99 -4.39 11.30
CA VAL A 83 7.33 -4.76 10.05
C VAL A 83 7.86 -6.12 9.61
N ILE A 84 6.98 -7.10 9.51
CA ILE A 84 7.32 -8.47 9.16
C ILE A 84 6.68 -8.80 7.81
N VAL A 85 7.45 -9.40 6.92
CA VAL A 85 6.92 -9.95 5.67
C VAL A 85 6.69 -11.46 5.84
N THR A 86 5.56 -11.93 5.34
CA THR A 86 5.24 -13.35 5.27
C THR A 86 4.87 -13.72 3.82
N PRO A 87 5.14 -14.96 3.37
CA PRO A 87 5.78 -16.06 4.12
C PRO A 87 7.26 -15.78 4.45
N TYR A 88 7.77 -16.35 5.55
CA TYR A 88 9.08 -16.01 6.12
C TYR A 88 10.29 -16.38 5.26
N ASN A 89 10.08 -17.13 4.16
CA ASN A 89 11.11 -17.42 3.17
C ASN A 89 11.30 -16.27 2.16
N ILE A 90 10.41 -15.28 2.12
CA ILE A 90 10.59 -14.04 1.35
C ILE A 90 11.14 -12.99 2.30
N ARG A 91 12.28 -12.39 1.94
CA ARG A 91 12.86 -11.31 2.74
C ARG A 91 12.42 -9.95 2.21
N LYS A 92 12.60 -8.92 3.03
CA LYS A 92 12.25 -7.54 2.67
C LYS A 92 13.04 -7.05 1.46
N GLU A 93 14.29 -7.49 1.34
CA GLU A 93 15.17 -7.16 0.22
C GLU A 93 14.63 -7.76 -1.09
N ASP A 94 14.00 -8.94 -1.02
CA ASP A 94 13.42 -9.58 -2.20
C ASP A 94 12.14 -8.84 -2.64
N VAL A 95 11.35 -8.32 -1.69
CA VAL A 95 10.22 -7.41 -1.96
C VAL A 95 10.67 -6.13 -2.65
N ILE A 96 11.69 -5.46 -2.10
CA ILE A 96 12.23 -4.22 -2.67
C ILE A 96 12.82 -4.48 -4.05
N ARG A 97 13.60 -5.55 -4.22
CA ARG A 97 14.19 -5.94 -5.50
C ARG A 97 13.11 -6.20 -6.56
N ALA A 98 12.06 -6.95 -6.23
CA ALA A 98 10.97 -7.23 -7.16
C ALA A 98 10.25 -5.95 -7.63
N ALA A 99 10.13 -4.94 -6.76
CA ALA A 99 9.56 -3.65 -7.12
C ALA A 99 10.47 -2.85 -8.05
N LEU A 100 11.76 -2.74 -7.72
CA LEU A 100 12.76 -1.97 -8.48
C LEU A 100 13.05 -2.58 -9.85
N GLU A 101 13.16 -3.91 -9.94
CA GLU A 101 13.42 -4.61 -11.19
C GLU A 101 12.17 -4.79 -12.07
N GLY A 102 10.98 -4.46 -11.55
CA GLY A 102 9.71 -4.72 -12.23
C GLY A 102 9.35 -6.20 -12.37
N LYS A 103 10.15 -7.12 -11.81
CA LYS A 103 9.89 -8.58 -11.77
C LYS A 103 8.95 -8.92 -10.63
N ARG A 104 7.71 -8.44 -10.76
CA ARG A 104 6.68 -8.52 -9.72
C ARG A 104 6.25 -9.94 -9.44
N PHE A 105 6.01 -10.23 -8.16
CA PHE A 105 5.41 -11.47 -7.72
C PHE A 105 3.96 -11.62 -8.23
N PRO A 106 3.41 -12.84 -8.25
CA PRO A 106 1.98 -13.05 -8.38
C PRO A 106 1.17 -12.30 -7.31
N PRO A 107 -0.12 -11.99 -7.56
CA PRO A 107 -0.94 -11.27 -6.58
C PRO A 107 -1.05 -12.02 -5.25
N LYS A 108 -0.99 -11.28 -4.13
CA LYS A 108 -1.11 -11.79 -2.75
C LYS A 108 -0.01 -12.78 -2.35
N THR A 109 1.18 -12.67 -2.94
CA THR A 109 2.33 -13.51 -2.60
C THR A 109 2.87 -13.18 -1.22
N THR A 110 2.84 -11.90 -0.86
CA THR A 110 3.36 -11.37 0.40
C THR A 110 2.23 -10.82 1.25
N ARG A 111 2.39 -10.90 2.57
CA ARG A 111 1.58 -10.15 3.53
C ARG A 111 2.51 -9.44 4.49
N HIS A 112 2.25 -8.15 4.67
CA HIS A 112 3.02 -7.32 5.58
C HIS A 112 2.26 -7.18 6.90
N MET A 113 2.96 -7.53 7.97
CA MET A 113 2.45 -7.64 9.33
C MET A 113 3.16 -6.64 10.21
N ILE A 114 2.48 -6.12 11.22
CA ILE A 114 3.05 -5.32 12.29
C ILE A 114 3.12 -6.18 13.55
N SER A 115 4.30 -6.20 14.16
CA SER A 115 4.58 -6.81 15.46
C SER A 115 4.53 -5.75 16.55
N LEU A 116 3.58 -5.88 17.47
CA LEU A 116 3.43 -5.00 18.62
C LEU A 116 3.07 -5.84 19.84
N GLU A 117 3.86 -5.71 20.91
CA GLU A 117 3.59 -6.37 22.20
C GLU A 117 3.33 -7.89 22.06
N GLY A 118 4.14 -8.57 21.24
CA GLY A 118 4.02 -10.02 21.00
C GLY A 118 2.88 -10.42 20.06
N HIS A 119 2.09 -9.49 19.55
CA HIS A 119 0.99 -9.75 18.63
C HIS A 119 1.35 -9.35 17.20
N LEU A 120 0.97 -10.20 16.24
CA LEU A 120 1.09 -9.92 14.81
C LEU A 120 -0.28 -9.59 14.22
N PHE A 121 -0.38 -8.46 13.53
CA PHE A 121 -1.57 -8.09 12.77
C PHE A 121 -1.21 -7.56 11.39
N HIS A 122 -2.10 -7.74 10.44
CA HIS A 122 -1.89 -7.25 9.08
C HIS A 122 -1.87 -5.71 9.05
N ILE A 123 -0.99 -5.13 8.22
CA ILE A 123 -0.84 -3.67 8.05
C ILE A 123 -2.18 -2.97 7.74
N SER A 124 -3.09 -3.62 6.99
CA SER A 124 -4.41 -3.05 6.69
C SER A 124 -5.26 -2.64 7.89
N ARG A 125 -4.93 -3.15 9.11
CA ARG A 125 -5.59 -2.73 10.36
C ARG A 125 -5.22 -1.31 10.78
N ILE A 126 -4.01 -0.86 10.44
CA ILE A 126 -3.53 0.49 10.77
C ILE A 126 -3.73 1.50 9.65
N GLU A 127 -4.24 1.06 8.50
CA GLU A 127 -4.65 1.95 7.42
C GLU A 127 -5.97 2.68 7.77
N PRO A 128 -5.93 4.01 7.97
CA PRO A 128 -7.10 4.79 8.38
C PRO A 128 -8.10 4.95 7.24
N ASP A 129 -9.37 5.13 7.61
CA ASP A 129 -10.39 5.67 6.72
C ASP A 129 -10.17 7.20 6.61
N VAL A 130 -9.97 7.68 5.38
CA VAL A 130 -9.59 9.07 5.07
C VAL A 130 -10.65 9.78 4.24
N ARG A 131 -11.51 9.04 3.54
CA ARG A 131 -12.61 9.56 2.69
C ARG A 131 -12.24 10.77 1.82
N LEU A 132 -11.06 10.75 1.20
CA LEU A 132 -10.58 11.89 0.41
C LEU A 132 -11.27 11.97 -0.95
N ASP A 133 -11.87 13.13 -1.24
CA ASP A 133 -12.55 13.42 -2.50
C ASP A 133 -11.59 13.25 -3.69
N ILE A 134 -12.03 12.52 -4.71
CA ILE A 134 -11.22 12.27 -5.91
C ILE A 134 -10.85 13.55 -6.67
N LYS A 135 -11.61 14.64 -6.54
CA LYS A 135 -11.29 15.95 -7.14
C LYS A 135 -10.02 16.54 -6.56
N ALA A 136 -9.74 16.31 -5.27
CA ALA A 136 -8.53 16.77 -4.61
C ALA A 136 -7.28 15.93 -4.98
N LEU A 137 -7.48 14.77 -5.60
CA LEU A 137 -6.43 13.80 -5.93
C LEU A 137 -6.02 13.81 -7.40
N ARG A 138 -6.69 14.63 -8.22
CA ARG A 138 -6.35 14.86 -9.64
C ARG A 138 -5.26 15.92 -9.80
#